data_AF-A0A8S1D9C6-F1
#
_entry.id   AF-A0A8S1D9C6-F1
#
_cell.length_a   1.000
_cell.length_b   1.000
_cell.length_c   1.000
_cell.angle_alpha   90.00
_cell.angle_beta   90.00
_cell.angle_gamma   90.00
#
_symmetry.space_group_name_H-M   'P 1'
#
loop_
_entity.id
_entity.type
_entity.pdbx_description
1 polymer ?
#
loop_
_entity_poly.entity_id
_entity_poly.type
_entity_poly.pdbx_seq_one_letter_code
_entity_poly.pdbx_strand_id
1 'polypeptide(L)'
;MAITKINYSSAFHYQLHSFTEKRETSWAYSPYGGGEVDGVENGAPPLPWEIECYPGTLFEDEVKLIPVPHTSSVKSCHRCKGGGSLLCAECHGKGWVRCLSCHGDGWSASTSGYKERCFYCHSSTHGHGRQDCLKCNAKGRVPCPTCDNYGQIQCFIQLTISWKVNSAEHIVERLSLPEDLVKSVSGQVAFEEEAQQVLPIGHFPDETINMASTQIVHAHAQAFSDQKLIRQKQVVRIIPVTEINYRWKNKNNVFYVFGFENRAYAPDYPQKCCCGCTIL
;
A
#
# COMPACT_ATOMS: atom_id res chain seq x y z
N MET A 1 -14.51 47.00 -7.20
CA MET A 1 -15.47 45.93 -6.85
C MET A 1 -16.42 46.50 -5.83
N ALA A 2 -17.73 46.26 -5.96
CA ALA A 2 -18.70 46.65 -4.93
C ALA A 2 -19.47 45.40 -4.49
N ILE A 3 -19.44 45.08 -3.20
CA ILE A 3 -20.23 43.98 -2.63
C ILE A 3 -21.69 44.43 -2.63
N THR A 4 -22.58 43.59 -3.18
CA THR A 4 -24.01 43.90 -3.32
C THR A 4 -24.86 43.11 -2.34
N LYS A 5 -24.46 41.88 -1.99
CA LYS A 5 -25.17 41.02 -1.03
C LYS A 5 -24.21 40.00 -0.42
N ILE A 6 -24.39 39.70 0.86
CA ILE A 6 -23.69 38.64 1.58
C ILE A 6 -24.74 37.67 2.13
N ASN A 7 -24.67 36.40 1.75
CA ASN A 7 -25.54 35.34 2.26
C ASN A 7 -24.70 34.38 3.10
N TYR A 8 -25.09 34.19 4.35
CA TYR A 8 -24.47 33.19 5.24
C TYR A 8 -25.25 31.88 5.14
N SER A 9 -24.52 30.78 4.99
CA SER A 9 -25.05 29.43 4.94
C SER A 9 -24.11 28.48 5.69
N SER A 10 -24.47 27.22 5.76
CA SER A 10 -23.62 26.16 6.27
C SER A 10 -23.79 24.92 5.41
N ALA A 11 -22.66 24.26 5.13
CA ALA A 11 -22.66 22.92 4.59
C ALA A 11 -22.52 21.92 5.74
N PHE A 12 -23.20 20.78 5.62
CA PHE A 12 -23.09 19.68 6.55
C PHE A 12 -22.35 18.53 5.88
N HIS A 13 -21.33 17.98 6.54
CA HIS A 13 -20.58 16.83 6.06
C HIS A 13 -20.75 15.69 7.05
N TYR A 14 -21.56 14.71 6.68
CA TYR A 14 -21.73 13.47 7.42
C TYR A 14 -20.73 12.43 6.92
N GLN A 15 -20.08 11.74 7.85
CA GLN A 15 -19.10 10.68 7.56
C GLN A 15 -19.37 9.48 8.48
N LEU A 16 -19.40 8.29 7.90
CA LEU A 16 -19.39 7.02 8.61
C LEU A 16 -18.09 6.28 8.30
N HIS A 17 -17.36 5.90 9.34
CA HIS A 17 -16.18 5.05 9.26
C HIS A 17 -16.50 3.69 9.92
N SER A 18 -16.43 2.61 9.14
CA SER A 18 -16.50 1.23 9.63
C SER A 18 -15.10 0.63 9.67
N PHE A 19 -14.60 0.34 10.87
CA PHE A 19 -13.34 -0.36 11.06
C PHE A 19 -13.57 -1.86 11.13
N THR A 20 -13.05 -2.58 10.15
CA THR A 20 -13.30 -4.01 9.94
C THR A 20 -12.01 -4.82 9.94
N GLU A 21 -12.15 -6.11 10.20
CA GLU A 21 -11.08 -7.09 10.18
C GLU A 21 -11.40 -8.24 9.23
N LYS A 22 -10.43 -8.59 8.40
CA LYS A 22 -10.49 -9.75 7.52
C LYS A 22 -9.30 -10.67 7.78
N ARG A 23 -9.55 -11.98 7.79
CA ARG A 23 -8.53 -13.01 7.99
C ARG A 23 -8.50 -13.98 6.82
N GLU A 24 -7.32 -14.22 6.28
CA GLU A 24 -7.09 -15.12 5.14
C GLU A 24 -5.84 -15.96 5.39
N THR A 25 -5.85 -17.22 4.95
CA THR A 25 -4.72 -18.13 5.12
C THR A 25 -4.15 -18.57 3.78
N SER A 26 -2.83 -18.66 3.68
CA SER A 26 -2.13 -19.19 2.51
C SER A 26 -0.87 -19.94 2.90
N TRP A 27 -0.38 -20.83 2.03
CA TRP A 27 0.92 -21.48 2.26
C TRP A 27 2.06 -20.49 2.02
N ALA A 28 3.02 -20.45 2.95
CA ALA A 28 4.24 -19.68 2.86
C ALA A 28 5.47 -20.55 3.20
N TYR A 29 6.65 -20.01 2.90
CA TYR A 29 7.91 -20.67 3.26
C TYR A 29 9.02 -19.67 3.55
N SER A 30 9.99 -20.08 4.36
CA SER A 30 11.23 -19.36 4.63
C SER A 30 12.46 -20.28 4.52
N PRO A 31 13.67 -19.74 4.27
CA PRO A 31 14.90 -20.49 4.43
C PRO A 31 15.01 -21.13 5.82
N TYR A 32 15.48 -22.37 5.90
CA TYR A 32 15.64 -23.07 7.17
C TYR A 32 17.09 -23.55 7.34
N GLY A 33 17.79 -22.96 8.30
CA GLY A 33 19.19 -23.28 8.63
C GLY A 33 19.39 -24.16 9.85
N GLY A 34 18.31 -24.72 10.40
CA GLY A 34 18.29 -25.42 11.69
C GLY A 34 17.52 -24.63 12.75
N GLY A 35 17.21 -25.29 13.86
CA GLY A 35 16.41 -24.74 14.97
C GLY A 35 15.26 -25.66 15.35
N GLU A 36 14.46 -25.24 16.33
CA GLU A 36 13.20 -25.89 16.64
C GLU A 36 12.13 -25.48 15.61
N VAL A 37 11.25 -26.41 15.26
CA VAL A 37 10.18 -26.18 14.30
C VAL A 37 8.86 -26.44 14.99
N ASP A 38 7.97 -25.46 14.90
CA ASP A 38 6.64 -25.58 15.47
C ASP A 38 5.72 -26.38 14.52
N GLY A 39 5.92 -27.70 14.51
CA GLY A 39 5.13 -28.64 13.71
C GLY A 39 3.92 -29.21 14.43
N VAL A 40 3.23 -30.12 13.75
CA VAL A 40 2.00 -30.78 14.23
C VAL A 40 2.22 -31.63 15.49
N GLU A 41 3.48 -31.98 15.78
CA GLU A 41 3.89 -32.66 17.00
C GLU A 41 3.69 -31.82 18.27
N ASN A 42 3.65 -30.49 18.16
CA ASN A 42 3.50 -29.57 19.29
C ASN A 42 2.03 -29.23 19.60
N GLY A 43 1.08 -29.65 18.76
CA GLY A 43 -0.34 -29.40 18.97
C GLY A 43 -1.18 -29.46 17.69
N ALA A 44 -2.50 -29.34 17.87
CA ALA A 44 -3.41 -29.14 16.74
C ALA A 44 -3.37 -27.67 16.30
N PRO A 45 -3.29 -27.36 14.99
CA PRO A 45 -3.34 -25.99 14.51
C PRO A 45 -4.66 -25.29 14.90
N PRO A 46 -4.61 -24.08 15.47
CA PRO A 46 -5.81 -23.31 15.80
C PRO A 46 -6.51 -22.80 14.53
N LEU A 47 -7.81 -22.54 14.64
CA LEU A 47 -8.57 -21.86 13.59
C LEU A 47 -8.10 -20.41 13.44
N PRO A 48 -8.27 -19.79 12.25
CA PRO A 48 -7.79 -18.43 12.00
C PRO A 48 -8.26 -17.39 13.02
N TRP A 49 -9.47 -17.52 13.57
CA TRP A 49 -10.05 -16.59 14.55
C TRP A 49 -9.73 -16.91 16.01
N GLU A 50 -9.16 -18.07 16.29
CA GLU A 50 -8.67 -18.45 17.64
C GLU A 50 -7.29 -17.86 17.94
N ILE A 51 -6.56 -17.42 16.91
CA ILE A 51 -5.26 -16.77 17.06
C ILE A 51 -5.46 -15.32 17.53
N GLU A 52 -5.03 -15.00 18.74
CA GLU A 52 -5.16 -13.65 19.26
C GLU A 52 -4.24 -12.67 18.51
N CYS A 53 -4.85 -11.64 17.93
CA CYS A 53 -4.14 -10.55 17.29
C CYS A 53 -5.05 -9.33 17.24
N TYR A 54 -4.48 -8.15 17.47
CA TYR A 54 -5.20 -6.89 17.57
C TYR A 54 -4.50 -5.83 16.71
N PRO A 55 -5.23 -4.84 16.18
CA PRO A 55 -4.63 -3.71 15.48
C PRO A 55 -3.83 -2.84 16.47
N GLY A 56 -2.82 -2.14 15.97
CA GLY A 56 -2.05 -1.18 16.77
C GLY A 56 -2.87 0.04 17.17
N THR A 57 -3.62 0.59 16.21
CA THR A 57 -4.48 1.77 16.39
C THR A 57 -5.86 1.48 15.79
N LEU A 58 -6.93 1.96 16.44
CA LEU A 58 -8.26 1.94 15.84
C LEU A 58 -8.37 2.98 14.73
N PHE A 59 -9.11 2.64 13.67
CA PHE A 59 -9.31 3.50 12.50
C PHE A 59 -8.03 3.82 11.72
N GLU A 60 -7.07 2.90 11.67
CA GLU A 60 -5.91 2.94 10.76
C GLU A 60 -5.81 1.63 9.98
N ASP A 61 -5.56 1.71 8.68
CA ASP A 61 -5.35 0.54 7.85
C ASP A 61 -4.05 -0.17 8.25
N GLU A 62 -4.14 -1.47 8.55
CA GLU A 62 -3.00 -2.27 8.99
C GLU A 62 -3.09 -3.70 8.45
N VAL A 63 -1.94 -4.31 8.13
CA VAL A 63 -1.84 -5.73 7.78
C VAL A 63 -0.77 -6.39 8.62
N LYS A 64 -1.11 -7.51 9.27
CA LYS A 64 -0.15 -8.38 9.98
C LYS A 64 -0.09 -9.75 9.33
N LEU A 65 1.12 -10.27 9.23
CA LEU A 65 1.42 -11.60 8.73
C LEU A 65 1.99 -12.42 9.89
N ILE A 66 1.30 -13.50 10.26
CA ILE A 66 1.74 -14.38 11.34
C ILE A 66 1.70 -15.83 10.87
N PRO A 67 2.72 -16.65 11.19
CA PRO A 67 2.62 -18.09 10.97
C PRO A 67 1.55 -18.69 11.87
N VAL A 68 0.71 -19.57 11.32
CA VAL A 68 -0.27 -20.33 12.09
C VAL A 68 0.48 -21.36 12.95
N PRO A 69 0.27 -21.37 14.27
CA PRO A 69 0.92 -22.32 15.17
C PRO A 69 0.74 -23.77 14.74
N HIS A 70 1.75 -24.60 15.00
CA HIS A 70 1.77 -26.04 14.76
C HIS A 70 1.59 -26.46 13.28
N THR A 71 1.77 -25.55 12.32
CA THR A 71 1.67 -25.86 10.88
C THR A 71 3.01 -25.95 10.18
N SER A 72 4.12 -25.72 10.90
CA SER A 72 5.43 -25.69 10.28
C SER A 72 5.93 -27.08 9.93
N SER A 73 6.64 -27.20 8.82
CA SER A 73 7.34 -28.44 8.47
C SER A 73 8.58 -28.13 7.63
N VAL A 74 9.65 -28.88 7.86
CA VAL A 74 10.88 -28.76 7.06
C VAL A 74 10.75 -29.59 5.80
N LYS A 75 11.06 -28.98 4.66
CA LYS A 75 11.08 -29.64 3.36
C LYS A 75 12.39 -29.33 2.65
N SER A 76 12.81 -30.22 1.76
CA SER A 76 13.89 -29.92 0.82
C SER A 76 13.48 -28.73 -0.04
N CYS A 77 14.39 -27.79 -0.23
CA CYS A 77 14.14 -26.61 -1.06
C CYS A 77 13.70 -27.03 -2.46
N HIS A 78 12.52 -26.58 -2.87
CA HIS A 78 11.94 -26.93 -4.18
C HIS A 78 12.79 -26.43 -5.35
N ARG A 79 13.58 -25.36 -5.15
CA ARG A 79 14.40 -24.76 -6.20
C ARG A 79 15.74 -25.46 -6.42
N CYS A 80 16.49 -25.76 -5.36
CA CYS A 80 17.79 -26.44 -5.46
C CYS A 80 17.73 -27.94 -5.16
N LYS A 81 16.54 -28.48 -4.86
CA LYS A 81 16.29 -29.90 -4.54
C LYS A 81 17.16 -30.41 -3.38
N GLY A 82 17.39 -29.59 -2.36
CA GLY A 82 18.25 -29.95 -1.23
C GLY A 82 19.73 -29.56 -1.37
N GLY A 83 20.19 -29.16 -2.55
CA GLY A 83 21.63 -28.96 -2.80
C GLY A 83 22.23 -27.65 -2.28
N GLY A 84 21.44 -26.73 -1.72
CA GLY A 84 21.88 -25.41 -1.23
C GLY A 84 22.38 -24.45 -2.32
N SER A 85 22.66 -24.93 -3.53
CA SER A 85 23.28 -24.16 -4.60
C SER A 85 22.61 -24.45 -5.94
N LEU A 86 22.70 -23.50 -6.85
CA LEU A 86 22.23 -23.60 -8.23
C LEU A 86 23.44 -23.52 -9.17
N LEU A 87 23.34 -24.15 -10.34
CA LEU A 87 24.34 -23.94 -11.39
C LEU A 87 24.35 -22.46 -11.76
N CYS A 88 25.55 -21.90 -11.91
CA CYS A 88 25.69 -20.56 -12.41
C CYS A 88 25.18 -20.52 -13.86
N ALA A 89 24.16 -19.69 -14.11
CA ALA A 89 23.54 -19.57 -15.43
C ALA A 89 24.49 -18.98 -16.47
N GLU A 90 25.46 -18.17 -16.05
CA GLU A 90 26.41 -17.47 -16.93
C GLU A 90 27.50 -18.40 -17.48
N CYS A 91 28.06 -19.27 -16.63
CA CYS A 91 29.09 -20.22 -17.05
C CYS A 91 28.56 -21.66 -17.24
N HIS A 92 27.25 -21.87 -17.06
CA HIS A 92 26.59 -23.18 -17.10
C HIS A 92 27.29 -24.26 -16.26
N GLY A 93 27.69 -23.92 -15.02
CA GLY A 93 28.38 -24.87 -14.14
C GLY A 93 29.89 -24.98 -14.31
N LYS A 94 30.48 -24.37 -15.35
CA LYS A 94 31.90 -24.56 -15.67
C LYS A 94 32.87 -23.83 -14.75
N GLY A 95 32.43 -22.75 -14.10
CA GLY A 95 33.29 -21.85 -13.33
C GLY A 95 34.03 -20.81 -14.18
N TRP A 96 33.97 -20.90 -15.50
CA TRP A 96 34.67 -19.99 -16.41
C TRP A 96 33.89 -19.75 -17.70
N VAL A 97 34.26 -18.69 -18.41
CA VAL A 97 33.78 -18.34 -19.75
C VAL A 97 34.97 -18.27 -20.72
N ARG A 98 34.73 -18.56 -22.01
CA ARG A 98 35.79 -18.51 -23.03
C ARG A 98 36.39 -17.11 -23.07
N CYS A 99 37.71 -17.00 -22.96
CA CYS A 99 38.39 -15.72 -23.06
C CYS A 99 38.14 -15.16 -24.46
N LEU A 100 37.47 -14.01 -24.53
CA LEU A 100 37.13 -13.37 -25.80
C LEU A 100 38.36 -12.75 -26.46
N SER A 101 39.34 -12.30 -25.67
CA SER A 101 40.56 -11.66 -26.18
C SER A 101 41.50 -12.59 -26.94
N CYS A 102 41.54 -13.88 -26.58
CA CYS A 102 42.33 -14.89 -27.31
C CYS A 102 41.48 -15.99 -27.92
N HIS A 103 40.16 -15.82 -27.95
CA HIS A 103 39.21 -16.84 -28.40
C HIS A 103 39.48 -18.25 -27.88
N GLY A 104 39.93 -18.42 -26.63
CA GLY A 104 40.22 -19.75 -26.08
C GLY A 104 41.62 -20.32 -26.36
N ASP A 105 42.45 -19.66 -27.18
CA ASP A 105 43.77 -20.19 -27.54
C ASP A 105 44.81 -20.01 -26.42
N GLY A 106 44.60 -19.03 -25.53
CA GLY A 106 45.49 -18.71 -24.41
C GLY A 106 46.70 -17.86 -24.77
N TRP A 107 46.85 -17.49 -26.05
CA TRP A 107 47.95 -16.70 -26.58
C TRP A 107 47.43 -15.41 -27.23
N SER A 108 48.19 -14.32 -27.16
CA SER A 108 47.91 -13.10 -27.93
C SER A 108 48.46 -13.23 -29.35
N ALA A 109 47.76 -12.66 -30.33
CA ALA A 109 48.28 -12.49 -31.68
C ALA A 109 49.26 -11.30 -31.68
N SER A 110 50.56 -11.59 -31.60
CA SER A 110 51.60 -10.57 -31.72
C SER A 110 51.98 -10.33 -33.18
N THR A 111 52.15 -9.06 -33.56
CA THR A 111 52.65 -8.64 -34.88
C THR A 111 54.12 -9.04 -35.11
N SER A 112 54.87 -9.36 -34.06
CA SER A 112 56.31 -9.67 -34.13
C SER A 112 56.65 -11.17 -34.20
N GLY A 113 55.65 -12.05 -34.36
CA GLY A 113 55.85 -13.50 -34.51
C GLY A 113 56.10 -14.28 -33.20
N TYR A 114 56.21 -13.60 -32.06
CA TYR A 114 56.32 -14.22 -30.74
C TYR A 114 54.94 -14.47 -30.13
N LYS A 115 54.62 -15.72 -29.75
CA LYS A 115 53.39 -16.05 -29.02
C LYS A 115 53.55 -15.69 -27.54
N GLU A 116 52.93 -14.60 -27.11
CA GLU A 116 52.86 -14.25 -25.70
C GLU A 116 51.59 -14.78 -25.05
N ARG A 117 51.64 -15.05 -23.75
CA ARG A 117 50.46 -15.51 -23.01
C ARG A 117 49.41 -14.39 -22.99
N CYS A 118 48.16 -14.75 -23.25
CA CYS A 118 47.08 -13.77 -23.26
C CYS A 118 46.93 -13.13 -21.87
N PHE A 119 47.10 -11.80 -21.83
CA PHE A 119 47.05 -11.02 -20.60
C PHE A 119 45.69 -11.18 -19.86
N TYR A 120 44.58 -11.19 -20.59
CA TYR A 120 43.24 -11.20 -19.98
C TYR A 120 42.83 -12.54 -19.33
N CYS A 121 43.55 -13.63 -19.61
CA CYS A 121 43.28 -14.94 -19.00
C CYS A 121 44.50 -15.55 -18.30
N HIS A 122 45.59 -14.80 -18.11
CA HIS A 122 46.81 -15.36 -17.54
C HIS A 122 46.64 -15.81 -16.07
N SER A 123 45.72 -15.19 -15.34
CA SER A 123 45.45 -15.41 -13.90
C SER A 123 44.26 -16.32 -13.62
N SER A 124 43.65 -16.88 -14.66
CA SER A 124 42.49 -17.76 -14.54
C SER A 124 42.84 -19.06 -13.82
N THR A 125 42.04 -19.42 -12.81
CA THR A 125 42.17 -20.69 -12.08
C THR A 125 41.81 -21.91 -12.93
N HIS A 126 41.11 -21.70 -14.05
CA HIS A 126 40.69 -22.76 -14.98
C HIS A 126 41.63 -22.97 -16.16
N GLY A 127 42.76 -22.25 -16.20
CA GLY A 127 43.79 -22.36 -17.23
C GLY A 127 43.69 -21.29 -18.33
N HIS A 128 44.71 -21.25 -19.20
CA HIS A 128 44.80 -20.30 -20.29
C HIS A 128 43.66 -20.50 -21.31
N GLY A 129 43.25 -19.40 -21.96
CA GLY A 129 42.10 -19.40 -22.87
C GLY A 129 40.74 -19.23 -22.17
N ARG A 130 40.72 -19.13 -20.84
CA ARG A 130 39.49 -19.10 -20.03
C ARG A 130 39.54 -17.95 -19.06
N GLN A 131 38.42 -17.27 -18.84
CA GLN A 131 38.28 -16.27 -17.78
C GLN A 131 37.37 -16.80 -16.69
N ASP A 132 37.80 -16.68 -15.45
CA ASP A 132 37.00 -17.10 -14.30
C ASP A 132 35.67 -16.33 -14.29
N CYS A 133 34.57 -17.06 -14.10
CA CYS A 133 33.25 -16.47 -14.09
C CYS A 133 33.09 -15.64 -12.81
N LEU A 134 32.93 -14.33 -12.98
CA LEU A 134 32.78 -13.38 -11.89
C LEU A 134 31.50 -13.63 -11.08
N LYS A 135 30.41 -14.04 -11.75
CA LYS A 135 29.12 -14.25 -11.07
C LYS A 135 29.14 -15.36 -10.02
N CYS A 136 29.97 -16.39 -10.22
CA CYS A 136 30.12 -17.50 -9.27
C CYS A 136 31.49 -17.55 -8.60
N ASN A 137 32.33 -16.53 -8.80
CA ASN A 137 33.72 -16.49 -8.35
C ASN A 137 34.46 -17.80 -8.65
N ALA A 138 34.42 -18.21 -9.92
CA ALA A 138 35.04 -19.43 -10.41
C ALA A 138 34.48 -20.78 -9.90
N LYS A 139 33.47 -20.78 -9.01
CA LYS A 139 32.94 -22.03 -8.39
C LYS A 139 32.01 -22.84 -9.30
N GLY A 140 31.51 -22.25 -10.38
CA GLY A 140 30.50 -22.85 -11.25
C GLY A 140 29.09 -22.91 -10.67
N ARG A 141 28.93 -22.65 -9.38
CA ARG A 141 27.65 -22.64 -8.66
C ARG A 141 27.46 -21.34 -7.91
N VAL A 142 26.21 -20.95 -7.76
CA VAL A 142 25.80 -19.79 -6.95
C VAL A 142 24.90 -20.25 -5.81
N PRO A 143 24.91 -19.53 -4.68
CA PRO A 143 23.93 -19.71 -3.63
C PRO A 143 22.49 -19.83 -4.10
N CYS A 144 21.72 -20.75 -3.51
CA CYS A 144 20.28 -20.77 -3.74
C CYS A 144 19.61 -19.68 -2.88
N PRO A 145 19.02 -18.63 -3.47
CA PRO A 145 18.44 -17.54 -2.69
C PRO A 145 17.14 -17.94 -1.98
N THR A 146 16.44 -18.97 -2.49
CA THR A 146 15.17 -19.44 -1.93
C THR A 146 15.35 -20.13 -0.57
N CYS A 147 16.49 -20.77 -0.33
CA CYS A 147 16.80 -21.43 0.93
C CYS A 147 18.08 -20.92 1.58
N ASP A 148 18.58 -19.76 1.14
CA ASP A 148 19.82 -19.13 1.62
C ASP A 148 20.98 -20.11 1.88
N ASN A 149 21.28 -20.95 0.89
CA ASN A 149 22.31 -22.01 0.95
C ASN A 149 22.05 -23.22 1.84
N TYR A 150 21.03 -23.21 2.70
CA TYR A 150 20.79 -24.32 3.63
C TYR A 150 20.27 -25.60 2.94
N GLY A 151 19.73 -25.48 1.73
CA GLY A 151 19.13 -26.62 1.02
C GLY A 151 17.75 -27.01 1.54
N GLN A 152 17.33 -26.49 2.69
CA GLN A 152 16.04 -26.73 3.31
C GLN A 152 15.22 -25.45 3.43
N ILE A 153 13.90 -25.60 3.45
CA ILE A 153 12.93 -24.54 3.69
C ILE A 153 11.96 -25.00 4.77
N GLN A 154 11.49 -24.07 5.59
CA GLN A 154 10.38 -24.27 6.50
C GLN A 154 9.11 -23.82 5.78
N CYS A 155 8.17 -24.71 5.57
CA CYS A 155 6.86 -24.42 5.01
C CYS A 155 5.83 -24.34 6.15
N PHE A 156 4.94 -23.36 6.11
CA PHE A 156 3.91 -23.15 7.13
C PHE A 156 2.68 -22.50 6.50
N ILE A 157 1.55 -22.55 7.20
CA ILE A 157 0.38 -21.75 6.82
C ILE A 157 0.59 -20.35 7.42
N GLN A 158 0.53 -19.33 6.58
CA GLN A 158 0.58 -17.93 7.00
C GLN A 158 -0.84 -17.39 7.08
N LEU A 159 -1.16 -16.78 8.22
CA LEU A 159 -2.37 -16.01 8.44
C LEU A 159 -2.09 -14.53 8.13
N THR A 160 -2.84 -13.99 7.19
CA THR A 160 -2.89 -12.56 6.86
C THR A 160 -4.11 -11.97 7.56
N ILE A 161 -3.88 -11.02 8.47
CA ILE A 161 -4.93 -10.28 9.17
C ILE A 161 -4.89 -8.84 8.64
N SER A 162 -6.00 -8.38 8.06
CA SER A 162 -6.12 -7.05 7.48
C SER A 162 -7.19 -6.26 8.24
N TRP A 163 -6.80 -5.13 8.80
CA TRP A 163 -7.70 -4.13 9.35
C TRP A 163 -7.86 -2.98 8.37
N LYS A 164 -9.10 -2.56 8.12
CA LYS A 164 -9.42 -1.50 7.15
C LYS A 164 -10.47 -0.53 7.67
N VAL A 165 -10.31 0.74 7.30
CA VAL A 165 -11.31 1.78 7.48
C VAL A 165 -12.13 1.93 6.20
N ASN A 166 -13.36 1.43 6.24
CA ASN A 166 -14.31 1.65 5.15
C ASN A 166 -15.13 2.91 5.45
N SER A 167 -14.94 3.96 4.65
CA SER A 167 -15.63 5.23 4.83
C SER A 167 -16.71 5.48 3.77
N ALA A 168 -17.84 6.02 4.21
CA ALA A 168 -18.84 6.64 3.34
C ALA A 168 -19.22 8.01 3.89
N GLU A 169 -19.66 8.89 3.00
CA GLU A 169 -19.94 10.28 3.35
C GLU A 169 -21.13 10.82 2.57
N HIS A 170 -21.72 11.87 3.11
CA HIS A 170 -22.77 12.65 2.47
C HIS A 170 -22.59 14.12 2.81
N ILE A 171 -22.68 14.98 1.79
CA ILE A 171 -22.56 16.43 1.95
C ILE A 171 -23.89 17.07 1.59
N VAL A 172 -24.40 17.87 2.52
CA VAL A 172 -25.57 18.73 2.30
C VAL A 172 -25.04 20.14 2.16
N GLU A 173 -25.08 20.64 0.93
CA GLU A 173 -24.67 21.99 0.54
C GLU A 173 -25.87 22.65 -0.14
N ARG A 174 -26.18 23.91 0.22
CA ARG A 174 -27.39 24.61 -0.24
C ARG A 174 -27.10 25.71 -1.27
N LEU A 175 -25.84 25.98 -1.52
CA LEU A 175 -25.34 26.90 -2.52
C LEU A 175 -24.84 26.08 -3.73
N SER A 176 -24.01 26.68 -4.58
CA SER A 176 -23.40 25.98 -5.72
C SER A 176 -21.90 25.75 -5.47
N LEU A 177 -21.52 25.39 -4.25
CA LEU A 177 -20.13 25.11 -3.87
C LEU A 177 -19.81 23.63 -4.14
N PRO A 178 -18.77 23.32 -4.94
CA PRO A 178 -18.36 21.93 -5.19
C PRO A 178 -18.06 21.15 -3.91
N GLU A 179 -18.56 19.91 -3.82
CA GLU A 179 -18.39 19.03 -2.65
C GLU A 179 -16.92 18.80 -2.28
N ASP A 180 -16.03 18.64 -3.26
CA ASP A 180 -14.59 18.42 -3.01
C ASP A 180 -13.94 19.60 -2.27
N LEU A 181 -14.44 20.83 -2.47
CA LEU A 181 -13.97 21.99 -1.72
C LEU A 181 -14.43 21.94 -0.26
N VAL A 182 -15.67 21.50 -0.01
CA VAL A 182 -16.20 21.29 1.34
C VAL A 182 -15.38 20.23 2.09
N LYS A 183 -14.98 19.13 1.41
CA LYS A 183 -14.13 18.08 2.00
C LYS A 183 -12.74 18.58 2.37
N SER A 184 -12.23 19.58 1.64
CA SER A 184 -10.85 20.08 1.76
C SER A 184 -10.62 21.06 2.92
N VAL A 185 -11.67 21.42 3.66
CA VAL A 185 -11.64 22.41 4.75
C VAL A 185 -12.10 21.82 6.08
N SER A 186 -11.74 22.48 7.16
CA SER A 186 -12.25 22.16 8.49
C SER A 186 -13.53 22.92 8.83
N GLY A 187 -14.25 22.41 9.82
CA GLY A 187 -15.49 22.97 10.34
C GLY A 187 -15.73 22.50 11.77
N GLN A 188 -16.84 22.91 12.36
CA GLN A 188 -17.21 22.51 13.71
C GLN A 188 -17.75 21.08 13.71
N VAL A 189 -17.27 20.22 14.61
CA VAL A 189 -17.91 18.93 14.86
C VAL A 189 -19.18 19.17 15.66
N ALA A 190 -20.34 18.93 15.04
CA ALA A 190 -21.65 19.12 15.67
C ALA A 190 -22.22 17.83 16.26
N PHE A 191 -21.79 16.69 15.73
CA PHE A 191 -22.13 15.38 16.24
C PHE A 191 -20.94 14.44 16.03
N GLU A 192 -20.63 13.64 17.05
CA GLU A 192 -19.63 12.56 16.97
C GLU A 192 -20.09 11.43 17.88
N GLU A 193 -20.11 10.22 17.35
CA GLU A 193 -20.43 9.02 18.11
C GLU A 193 -19.53 7.87 17.66
N GLU A 194 -19.09 7.08 18.63
CA GLU A 194 -18.30 5.87 18.41
C GLU A 194 -18.89 4.68 19.18
N ALA A 195 -19.20 3.61 18.47
CA ALA A 195 -19.79 2.39 19.03
C ALA A 195 -19.25 1.16 18.29
N GLN A 196 -19.52 -0.05 18.80
CA GLN A 196 -19.21 -1.28 18.05
C GLN A 196 -19.99 -1.29 16.72
N GLN A 197 -21.25 -0.89 16.80
CA GLN A 197 -22.12 -0.58 15.67
C GLN A 197 -22.91 0.67 16.06
N VAL A 198 -22.85 1.72 15.24
CA VAL A 198 -23.59 2.97 15.49
C VAL A 198 -25.02 2.85 15.00
N LEU A 199 -25.93 3.60 15.61
CA LEU A 199 -27.31 3.71 15.13
C LEU A 199 -27.45 4.87 14.15
N PRO A 200 -28.38 4.80 13.18
CA PRO A 200 -28.72 5.95 12.36
C PRO A 200 -29.08 7.18 13.21
N ILE A 201 -28.57 8.34 12.80
CA ILE A 201 -28.92 9.60 13.43
C ILE A 201 -30.39 9.92 13.09
N GLY A 202 -31.23 10.05 14.10
CA GLY A 202 -32.67 10.34 13.94
C GLY A 202 -33.12 11.69 14.49
N HIS A 203 -32.20 12.50 15.02
CA HIS A 203 -32.50 13.72 15.76
C HIS A 203 -31.60 14.91 15.36
N PHE A 204 -30.88 14.81 14.23
CA PHE A 204 -30.12 15.95 13.73
C PHE A 204 -31.08 17.02 13.18
N PRO A 205 -30.79 18.33 13.35
CA PRO A 205 -31.68 19.40 12.89
C PRO A 205 -31.96 19.40 11.37
N ASP A 206 -31.03 18.89 10.55
CA ASP A 206 -31.23 18.73 9.11
C ASP A 206 -31.70 17.29 8.80
N GLU A 207 -32.94 17.16 8.32
CA GLU A 207 -33.54 15.87 7.98
C GLU A 207 -32.77 15.10 6.90
N THR A 208 -32.09 15.81 5.99
CA THR A 208 -31.27 15.18 4.94
C THR A 208 -30.11 14.40 5.53
N ILE A 209 -29.54 14.88 6.63
CA ILE A 209 -28.48 14.17 7.38
C ILE A 209 -29.04 12.92 8.06
N ASN A 210 -30.24 13.00 8.64
CA ASN A 210 -30.88 11.81 9.25
C ASN A 210 -31.17 10.73 8.20
N MET A 211 -31.66 11.13 7.02
CA MET A 211 -31.89 10.22 5.88
C MET A 211 -30.59 9.61 5.36
N ALA A 212 -29.55 10.44 5.17
CA ALA A 212 -28.24 9.98 4.70
C ALA A 212 -27.59 9.02 5.69
N SER A 213 -27.64 9.33 6.99
CA SER A 213 -27.15 8.45 8.04
C SER A 213 -27.86 7.09 8.01
N THR A 214 -29.19 7.08 7.90
CA THR A 214 -29.98 5.84 7.75
C THR A 214 -29.51 5.01 6.55
N GLN A 215 -29.43 5.61 5.37
CA GLN A 215 -29.02 4.91 4.15
C GLN A 215 -27.59 4.36 4.24
N ILE A 216 -26.64 5.18 4.70
CA ILE A 216 -25.23 4.80 4.76
C ILE A 216 -24.98 3.73 5.83
N VAL A 217 -25.59 3.84 7.01
CA VAL A 217 -25.47 2.83 8.08
C VAL A 217 -26.04 1.48 7.61
N HIS A 218 -27.22 1.47 6.97
CA HIS A 218 -27.80 0.24 6.42
C HIS A 218 -26.96 -0.36 5.30
N ALA A 219 -26.42 0.46 4.39
CA ALA A 219 -25.54 0.00 3.32
C ALA A 219 -24.26 -0.66 3.89
N HIS A 220 -23.63 -0.03 4.88
CA HIS A 220 -22.42 -0.57 5.52
C HIS A 220 -22.66 -1.89 6.25
N ALA A 221 -23.85 -2.10 6.81
CA ALA A 221 -24.21 -3.37 7.46
C ALA A 221 -24.22 -4.56 6.49
N GLN A 222 -24.37 -4.32 5.18
CA GLN A 222 -24.46 -5.35 4.15
C GLN A 222 -23.23 -5.43 3.24
N ALA A 223 -22.47 -4.34 3.14
CA ALA A 223 -21.37 -4.21 2.18
C ALA A 223 -20.14 -5.11 2.47
N PHE A 224 -19.93 -5.52 3.72
CA PHE A 224 -18.70 -6.17 4.17
C PHE A 224 -18.96 -7.53 4.84
N SER A 225 -19.74 -8.40 4.19
CA SER A 225 -20.17 -9.69 4.77
C SER A 225 -19.03 -10.69 5.02
N ASP A 226 -17.88 -10.53 4.36
CA ASP A 226 -16.66 -11.33 4.57
C ASP A 226 -15.71 -10.74 5.61
N GLN A 227 -16.12 -9.67 6.30
CA GLN A 227 -15.29 -8.94 7.27
C GLN A 227 -16.02 -8.84 8.61
N LYS A 228 -15.26 -8.95 9.70
CA LYS A 228 -15.77 -8.74 11.05
C LYS A 228 -15.73 -7.25 11.37
N LEU A 229 -16.88 -6.67 11.74
CA LEU A 229 -16.95 -5.30 12.25
C LEU A 229 -16.33 -5.23 13.65
N ILE A 230 -15.34 -4.36 13.84
CA ILE A 230 -14.74 -4.08 15.15
C ILE A 230 -15.39 -2.86 15.78
N ARG A 231 -15.44 -1.76 15.03
CA ARG A 231 -15.88 -0.45 15.54
C ARG A 231 -16.46 0.39 14.42
N GLN A 232 -17.38 1.27 14.75
CA GLN A 232 -17.87 2.32 13.88
C GLN A 232 -17.76 3.68 14.55
N LYS A 233 -17.47 4.69 13.73
CA LYS A 233 -17.45 6.09 14.12
C LYS A 233 -18.26 6.89 13.12
N GLN A 234 -19.19 7.69 13.59
CA GLN A 234 -19.93 8.63 12.75
C GLN A 234 -19.73 10.06 13.22
N VAL A 235 -19.61 10.98 12.26
CA VAL A 235 -19.32 12.39 12.52
C VAL A 235 -20.17 13.25 11.61
N VAL A 236 -20.75 14.32 12.15
CA VAL A 236 -21.34 15.42 11.37
C VAL A 236 -20.53 16.68 11.64
N ARG A 237 -19.91 17.22 10.59
CA ARG A 237 -19.21 18.50 10.62
C ARG A 237 -20.06 19.59 9.97
N ILE A 238 -20.04 20.79 10.55
CA ILE A 238 -20.67 22.00 10.01
C ILE A 238 -19.56 22.89 9.48
N ILE A 239 -19.61 23.15 8.17
CA ILE A 239 -18.68 24.02 7.47
C ILE A 239 -19.39 25.36 7.23
N PRO A 240 -18.90 26.48 7.78
CA PRO A 240 -19.47 27.79 7.45
C PRO A 240 -19.19 28.10 5.99
N VAL A 241 -20.21 28.59 5.27
CA VAL A 241 -20.09 29.03 3.88
C VAL A 241 -20.74 30.40 3.72
N THR A 242 -20.00 31.35 3.16
CA THR A 242 -20.48 32.71 2.89
C THR A 242 -20.46 32.93 1.39
N GLU A 243 -21.63 33.13 0.80
CA GLU A 243 -21.77 33.55 -0.60
C GLU A 243 -21.72 35.08 -0.67
N ILE A 244 -20.80 35.61 -1.47
CA ILE A 244 -20.58 37.05 -1.62
C ILE A 244 -20.90 37.42 -3.06
N ASN A 245 -22.00 38.14 -3.23
CA ASN A 245 -22.41 38.72 -4.50
C ASN A 245 -21.72 40.08 -4.66
N TYR A 246 -21.12 40.31 -5.82
CA TYR A 246 -20.43 41.55 -6.11
C TYR A 246 -20.65 42.02 -7.55
N ARG A 247 -20.49 43.33 -7.74
CA ARG A 247 -20.53 43.96 -9.05
C ARG A 247 -19.14 44.44 -9.48
N TRP A 248 -18.75 44.09 -10.70
CA TRP A 248 -17.51 44.51 -11.34
C TRP A 248 -17.73 44.84 -12.82
N LYS A 249 -17.36 46.05 -13.27
CA LYS A 249 -17.54 46.51 -14.67
C LYS A 249 -18.92 46.18 -15.25
N ASN A 250 -19.99 46.46 -14.49
CA ASN A 250 -21.39 46.15 -14.82
C ASN A 250 -21.80 44.67 -14.91
N LYS A 251 -20.93 43.74 -14.51
CA LYS A 251 -21.27 42.32 -14.34
C LYS A 251 -21.51 42.00 -12.88
N ASN A 252 -22.54 41.20 -12.60
CA ASN A 252 -22.79 40.62 -11.29
C ASN A 252 -22.14 39.24 -11.26
N ASN A 253 -21.31 38.99 -10.26
CA ASN A 253 -20.60 37.74 -10.06
C ASN A 253 -20.73 37.31 -8.60
N VAL A 254 -20.36 36.06 -8.33
CA VAL A 254 -20.36 35.47 -7.00
C VAL A 254 -19.00 34.86 -6.71
N PHE A 255 -18.57 34.97 -5.46
CA PHE A 255 -17.52 34.12 -4.91
C PHE A 255 -17.94 33.63 -3.53
N TYR A 256 -17.31 32.56 -3.07
CA TYR A 256 -17.63 31.92 -1.80
C TYR A 256 -16.44 32.02 -0.88
N VAL A 257 -16.68 32.21 0.42
CA VAL A 257 -15.67 32.06 1.48
C VAL A 257 -16.15 30.96 2.41
N PHE A 258 -15.33 29.94 2.66
CA PHE A 258 -15.77 28.73 3.35
C PHE A 258 -14.69 28.10 4.23
N GLY A 259 -15.13 27.30 5.19
CA GLY A 259 -14.26 26.63 6.15
C GLY A 259 -13.67 27.58 7.20
N PHE A 260 -13.07 27.01 8.24
CA PHE A 260 -12.37 27.81 9.25
C PHE A 260 -11.04 28.39 8.74
N GLU A 261 -10.53 27.87 7.63
CA GLU A 261 -9.38 28.41 6.91
C GLU A 261 -9.74 29.66 6.07
N ASN A 262 -11.04 30.00 5.94
CA ASN A 262 -11.53 31.09 5.09
C ASN A 262 -11.06 30.97 3.62
N ARG A 263 -11.11 29.76 3.05
CA ARG A 263 -10.77 29.55 1.63
C ARG A 263 -11.76 30.28 0.74
N ALA A 264 -11.32 30.73 -0.43
CA ALA A 264 -12.12 31.56 -1.32
C ALA A 264 -12.26 30.94 -2.71
N TYR A 265 -13.47 30.56 -3.11
CA TYR A 265 -13.75 29.99 -4.42
C TYR A 265 -14.45 31.02 -5.31
N ALA A 266 -13.80 31.40 -6.43
CA ALA A 266 -14.30 32.43 -7.34
C ALA A 266 -14.34 31.92 -8.79
N PRO A 267 -15.37 31.15 -9.18
CA PRO A 267 -15.43 30.52 -10.51
C PRO A 267 -15.47 31.55 -11.65
N ASP A 268 -16.14 32.69 -11.42
CA ASP A 268 -16.33 33.77 -12.40
C ASP A 268 -15.38 34.95 -12.18
N TYR A 269 -14.16 34.68 -11.68
CA TYR A 269 -13.20 35.73 -11.39
C TYR A 269 -12.89 36.59 -12.65
N PRO A 270 -13.14 37.91 -12.63
CA PRO A 270 -13.18 38.75 -13.82
C PRO A 270 -11.79 39.09 -14.40
N GLN A 271 -10.71 38.80 -13.68
CA GLN A 271 -9.34 38.97 -14.16
C GLN A 271 -8.68 37.59 -14.32
N LYS A 272 -9.02 36.87 -15.40
CA LYS A 272 -8.20 35.74 -15.86
C LYS A 272 -6.90 36.32 -16.44
N CYS A 273 -5.86 36.47 -15.62
CA CYS A 273 -4.54 36.86 -16.12
C CYS A 273 -4.06 35.83 -17.15
N CYS A 274 -3.26 36.25 -18.15
CA CYS A 274 -2.77 35.45 -19.29
C CYS A 274 -1.95 34.18 -18.97
N CYS A 275 -1.99 33.67 -17.73
CA CYS A 275 -1.21 32.54 -17.25
C CYS A 275 -2.05 31.50 -16.45
N GLY A 276 -3.38 31.48 -16.57
CA GLY A 276 -4.20 30.40 -15.99
C GLY A 276 -4.34 30.42 -14.45
N CYS A 277 -4.10 31.56 -13.80
CA CYS A 277 -4.32 31.68 -12.36
C CYS A 277 -5.81 31.71 -12.05
N THR A 278 -6.29 30.63 -11.43
CA THR A 278 -7.63 30.56 -10.83
C THR A 278 -7.43 30.79 -9.33
N ILE A 279 -8.23 31.66 -8.72
CA ILE A 279 -8.31 31.69 -7.25
C ILE A 279 -9.03 30.39 -6.87
N LEU A 280 -8.28 29.47 -6.26
CA LEU A 280 -8.75 28.15 -5.81
C LEU A 280 -9.57 28.28 -4.52
#